data_AF-A0A7C4VUM2-F1
#
_entry.id   AF-A0A7C4VUM2-F1
#
_cell.length_a   1.000
_cell.length_b   1.000
_cell.length_c   1.000
_cell.angle_alpha   90.00
_cell.angle_beta   90.00
_cell.angle_gamma   90.00
#
_symmetry.space_group_name_H-M   'P 1'
#
loop_
_entity.id
_entity.type
_entity.pdbx_description
1 polymer ?
#
loop_
_entity_poly.entity_id
_entity_poly.type
_entity_poly.pdbx_seq_one_letter_code
_entity_poly.pdbx_strand_id
1 'polypeptide(L)'
;MREIKVGEYLRKKRILDVVKLSNGWYIVKTENKKSERDFKVKTIFQTTPTIRSLTPKHAHFVIDFFGKVCADKEKAMKVLEAIVEVWHGRPVQEALNKYESFASQLPGYSLEYILYGLNWILEQEDVNFAGRPENRQREIDEIFQKCGIKPPPNRTGSQLAMSLFCNVALGLHPVEAFIRANLDVLPVKRARGAV
;
A
#
# COMPACT_ATOMS: atom_id res chain seq x y z
N MET A 1 0.01 18.43 -18.85
CA MET A 1 0.63 17.16 -18.41
C MET A 1 0.71 16.23 -19.59
N ARG A 2 1.88 15.63 -19.87
CA ARG A 2 1.95 14.52 -20.83
C ARG A 2 1.16 13.34 -20.28
N GLU A 3 0.35 12.72 -21.13
CA GLU A 3 -0.39 11.51 -20.83
C GLU A 3 0.54 10.30 -20.75
N ILE A 4 0.33 9.43 -19.75
CA ILE A 4 1.05 8.17 -19.57
C ILE A 4 0.17 7.03 -20.08
N LYS A 5 0.71 6.16 -20.93
CA LYS A 5 -0.06 5.07 -21.56
C LYS A 5 0.53 3.69 -21.29
N VAL A 6 -0.34 2.68 -21.30
CA VAL A 6 0.08 1.27 -21.27
C VAL A 6 0.95 0.98 -22.49
N GLY A 7 2.03 0.20 -22.30
CA GLY A 7 3.01 -0.11 -23.34
C GLY A 7 4.16 0.90 -23.47
N GLU A 8 4.04 2.11 -22.92
CA GLU A 8 5.18 3.03 -22.81
C GLU A 8 6.22 2.53 -21.80
N TYR A 9 7.39 3.18 -21.75
CA TYR A 9 8.48 2.82 -20.86
C TYR A 9 8.74 3.87 -19.79
N LEU A 10 8.76 3.44 -18.54
CA LEU A 10 9.25 4.23 -17.41
C LEU A 10 10.64 3.72 -17.00
N ARG A 11 11.69 4.49 -17.30
CA ARG A 11 13.10 4.13 -16.99
C ARG A 11 13.47 2.69 -17.45
N LYS A 12 13.20 2.38 -18.71
CA LYS A 12 13.44 1.06 -19.35
C LYS A 12 12.55 -0.08 -18.87
N LYS A 13 11.50 0.20 -18.09
CA LYS A 13 10.49 -0.78 -17.69
C LYS A 13 9.19 -0.51 -18.41
N ARG A 14 8.61 -1.51 -19.06
CA ARG A 14 7.32 -1.35 -19.72
C ARG A 14 6.22 -1.11 -18.70
N ILE A 15 5.30 -0.21 -19.02
CA ILE A 15 4.07 0.04 -18.26
C ILE A 15 3.06 -1.02 -18.67
N LEU A 16 2.59 -1.78 -17.68
CA LEU A 16 1.64 -2.88 -17.83
C LEU A 16 0.19 -2.42 -17.60
N ASP A 17 0.02 -1.46 -16.69
CA ASP A 17 -1.29 -0.93 -16.33
C ASP A 17 -1.15 0.51 -15.79
N VAL A 18 -2.20 1.31 -15.90
CA VAL A 18 -2.23 2.72 -15.50
C VAL A 18 -3.59 3.10 -14.92
N VAL A 19 -3.55 3.77 -13.77
CA VAL A 19 -4.68 4.48 -13.19
C VAL A 19 -4.30 5.95 -13.10
N LYS A 20 -5.14 6.82 -13.66
CA LYS A 20 -5.03 8.27 -13.50
C LYS A 20 -5.96 8.71 -12.37
N LEU A 21 -5.38 9.35 -11.36
CA LEU A 21 -6.11 9.87 -10.21
C LEU A 21 -6.72 11.24 -10.53
N SER A 22 -7.75 11.62 -9.76
CA SER A 22 -8.44 12.91 -9.87
C SER A 22 -7.49 14.11 -9.71
N ASN A 23 -6.47 13.99 -8.86
CA ASN A 23 -5.45 15.02 -8.62
C ASN A 23 -4.39 15.12 -9.74
N GLY A 24 -4.54 14.36 -10.83
CA GLY A 24 -3.63 14.34 -11.97
C GLY A 24 -2.40 13.45 -11.80
N TRP A 25 -2.23 12.77 -10.65
CA TRP A 25 -1.19 11.76 -10.49
C TRP A 25 -1.54 10.50 -11.26
N TYR A 26 -0.53 9.68 -11.53
CA TYR A 26 -0.70 8.35 -12.11
C TYR A 26 -0.15 7.30 -11.15
N ILE A 27 -0.85 6.20 -11.00
CA ILE A 27 -0.32 4.97 -10.43
C ILE A 27 -0.13 4.01 -11.60
N VAL A 28 1.05 3.41 -11.74
CA VAL A 28 1.37 2.48 -12.83
C VAL A 28 1.92 1.16 -12.30
N LYS A 29 1.54 0.06 -12.95
CA LYS A 29 2.26 -1.21 -12.86
C LYS A 29 3.37 -1.21 -13.91
N THR A 30 4.58 -1.56 -13.50
CA THR A 30 5.72 -1.74 -14.42
C THR A 30 6.29 -3.15 -14.31
N GLU A 31 6.91 -3.64 -15.39
CA GLU A 31 7.61 -4.92 -15.39
C GLU A 31 8.66 -5.02 -14.28
N ASN A 32 8.65 -6.14 -13.56
CA ASN A 32 9.65 -6.47 -12.56
C ASN A 32 10.38 -7.77 -12.93
N LYS A 33 11.24 -8.31 -12.06
CA LYS A 33 12.16 -9.41 -12.41
C LYS A 33 12.05 -10.63 -11.50
N LYS A 34 11.18 -10.64 -10.47
CA LYS A 34 11.13 -11.74 -9.50
C LYS A 34 10.40 -12.97 -10.03
N SER A 35 9.37 -12.78 -10.84
CA SER A 35 8.62 -13.85 -11.52
C SER A 35 7.92 -13.31 -12.78
N GLU A 36 7.35 -14.17 -13.62
CA GLU A 36 6.57 -13.75 -14.79
C GLU A 36 5.33 -12.92 -14.42
N ARG A 37 4.76 -13.15 -13.24
CA ARG A 37 3.61 -12.42 -12.71
C ARG A 37 4.00 -11.18 -11.89
N ASP A 38 5.30 -11.03 -11.58
CA ASP A 38 5.79 -9.96 -10.72
C ASP A 38 5.77 -8.61 -11.45
N PHE A 39 5.32 -7.59 -10.74
CA PHE A 39 5.28 -6.22 -11.19
C PHE A 39 5.75 -5.29 -10.09
N LYS A 40 6.00 -4.03 -10.45
CA LYS A 40 6.37 -2.99 -9.51
C LYS A 40 5.42 -1.81 -9.64
N VAL A 41 4.83 -1.42 -8.52
CA VAL A 41 3.97 -0.24 -8.43
C VAL A 41 4.82 1.03 -8.41
N LYS A 42 4.41 2.04 -9.17
CA LYS A 42 5.02 3.37 -9.19
C LYS A 42 3.94 4.44 -9.15
N THR A 43 4.20 5.51 -8.41
CA THR A 43 3.38 6.73 -8.43
C THR A 43 4.14 7.79 -9.19
N ILE A 44 3.53 8.36 -10.24
CA ILE A 44 4.04 9.49 -11.01
C ILE A 44 3.22 10.71 -10.59
N PHE A 45 3.87 11.67 -9.96
CA PHE A 45 3.24 12.90 -9.47
C PHE A 45 3.59 14.12 -10.33
N GLN A 46 4.43 13.93 -11.36
CA GLN A 46 4.76 14.97 -12.34
C GLN A 46 5.17 14.33 -13.66
N THR A 47 4.66 14.83 -14.79
CA THR A 47 5.05 14.38 -16.15
C THR A 47 5.77 15.45 -16.97
N THR A 48 5.79 16.70 -16.51
CA THR A 48 6.41 17.86 -17.20
C THR A 48 7.09 18.76 -16.16
N PRO A 49 8.30 19.33 -16.42
CA PRO A 49 9.15 19.15 -17.61
C PRO A 49 9.82 17.78 -17.66
N THR A 50 9.96 17.12 -16.51
CA THR A 50 10.53 15.78 -16.37
C THR A 50 9.62 14.89 -15.53
N ILE A 51 9.63 13.59 -15.81
CA ILE A 51 8.85 12.60 -15.07
C ILE A 51 9.45 12.45 -13.66
N ARG A 52 8.68 12.81 -12.63
CA ARG A 52 9.01 12.52 -11.24
C ARG A 52 8.08 11.44 -10.70
N SER A 53 8.69 10.41 -10.14
CA SER A 53 7.99 9.22 -9.66
C SER A 53 8.64 8.66 -8.41
N LEU A 54 7.86 8.00 -7.57
CA LEU A 54 8.32 7.22 -6.43
C LEU A 54 7.82 5.77 -6.50
N THR A 55 8.40 4.90 -5.67
CA THR A 55 7.86 3.54 -5.47
C THR A 55 7.13 3.56 -4.14
N PRO A 56 5.80 3.57 -4.12
CA PRO A 56 5.09 3.49 -2.86
C PRO A 56 5.35 2.12 -2.23
N LYS A 57 5.26 2.08 -0.90
CA LYS A 57 5.39 0.87 -0.08
C LYS A 57 4.28 0.92 0.96
N HIS A 58 3.83 -0.24 1.45
CA HIS A 58 2.85 -0.33 2.54
C HIS A 58 3.24 0.57 3.73
N ALA A 59 4.53 0.71 4.06
CA ALA A 59 5.00 1.59 5.13
C ALA A 59 4.57 3.06 4.96
N HIS A 60 4.59 3.60 3.73
CA HIS A 60 4.15 4.99 3.49
C HIS A 60 2.67 5.17 3.86
N PHE A 61 1.84 4.18 3.53
CA PHE A 61 0.41 4.22 3.80
C PHE A 61 0.08 3.92 5.27
N VAL A 62 0.84 3.04 5.94
CA VAL A 62 0.67 2.77 7.38
C VAL A 62 1.03 4.01 8.21
N ILE A 63 2.10 4.72 7.85
CA ILE A 63 2.48 5.98 8.52
C ILE A 63 1.41 7.06 8.28
N ASP A 64 0.94 7.21 7.04
CA ASP A 64 -0.15 8.14 6.71
C ASP A 64 -1.43 7.82 7.50
N PHE A 65 -1.81 6.54 7.55
CA PHE A 65 -2.94 6.06 8.33
C PHE A 65 -2.81 6.37 9.83
N PHE A 66 -1.63 6.21 10.42
CA PHE A 66 -1.39 6.63 11.80
C PHE A 66 -1.62 8.12 12.00
N GLY A 67 -1.14 8.97 11.07
CA GLY A 67 -1.43 10.40 11.10
C GLY A 67 -2.94 10.69 11.08
N LYS A 68 -3.71 9.94 10.28
CA LYS A 68 -5.17 10.02 10.28
C LYS A 68 -5.78 9.60 11.61
N VAL A 69 -5.32 8.49 12.22
CA VAL A 69 -5.76 8.03 13.54
C VAL A 69 -5.50 9.06 14.63
N CYS A 70 -4.35 9.75 14.58
CA CYS A 70 -4.03 10.84 15.50
C CYS A 70 -4.94 12.06 15.32
N ALA A 71 -5.37 12.36 14.09
CA ALA A 71 -6.22 13.50 13.80
C ALA A 71 -7.69 13.24 14.17
N ASP A 72 -8.25 12.11 13.76
CA ASP A 72 -9.62 11.70 14.06
C ASP A 72 -9.70 10.17 13.94
N LYS A 73 -9.71 9.49 15.09
CA LYS A 73 -9.71 8.02 15.14
C LYS A 73 -10.93 7.42 14.48
N GLU A 74 -12.12 8.00 14.68
CA GLU A 74 -13.37 7.43 14.16
C GLU A 74 -13.40 7.47 12.63
N LYS A 75 -13.07 8.62 12.04
CA LYS A 75 -12.96 8.76 10.58
C LYS A 75 -11.81 7.94 10.02
N ALA A 76 -10.68 7.86 10.71
CA ALA A 76 -9.59 6.99 10.29
C ALA A 76 -10.03 5.52 10.24
N MET A 77 -10.85 5.04 11.17
CA MET A 77 -11.37 3.68 11.08
C MET A 77 -12.19 3.42 9.82
N LYS A 78 -12.88 4.43 9.29
CA LYS A 78 -13.56 4.32 7.97
C LYS A 78 -12.58 4.17 6.80
N VAL A 79 -11.39 4.77 6.90
CA VAL A 79 -10.30 4.51 5.94
C VAL A 79 -9.83 3.06 6.03
N LEU A 80 -9.68 2.50 7.24
CA LEU A 80 -9.31 1.09 7.38
C LEU A 80 -10.40 0.16 6.81
N GLU A 81 -11.68 0.43 7.10
CA GLU A 81 -12.79 -0.32 6.52
C GLU A 81 -12.72 -0.32 4.98
N ALA A 82 -12.49 0.85 4.37
CA ALA A 82 -12.33 0.95 2.92
C ALA A 82 -11.15 0.12 2.38
N ILE A 83 -9.99 0.16 3.06
CA ILE A 83 -8.82 -0.66 2.69
C ILE A 83 -9.16 -2.15 2.80
N VAL A 84 -9.85 -2.57 3.86
CA VAL A 84 -10.26 -3.97 4.08
C VAL A 84 -11.23 -4.42 2.99
N GLU A 85 -12.21 -3.60 2.60
CA GLU A 85 -13.15 -3.95 1.53
C GLU A 85 -12.44 -4.12 0.17
N VAL A 86 -11.51 -3.22 -0.17
CA VAL A 86 -10.70 -3.35 -1.39
C VAL A 86 -9.78 -4.58 -1.31
N TRP A 87 -9.22 -4.88 -0.13
CA TRP A 87 -8.42 -6.08 0.07
C TRP A 87 -9.21 -7.38 -0.19
N HIS A 88 -10.51 -7.37 0.14
CA HIS A 88 -11.50 -8.42 -0.16
C HIS A 88 -11.98 -8.45 -1.62
N GLY A 89 -11.46 -7.57 -2.47
CA GLY A 89 -11.79 -7.54 -3.90
C GLY A 89 -12.96 -6.63 -4.26
N ARG A 90 -13.47 -5.78 -3.35
CA ARG A 90 -14.41 -4.73 -3.74
C ARG A 90 -13.72 -3.77 -4.73
N PRO A 91 -14.37 -3.38 -5.84
CA PRO A 91 -13.82 -2.38 -6.75
C PRO A 91 -13.48 -1.08 -6.03
N VAL A 92 -12.32 -0.50 -6.33
CA VAL A 92 -11.84 0.72 -5.67
C VAL A 92 -12.85 1.86 -5.79
N GLN A 93 -13.47 2.04 -6.97
CA GLN A 93 -14.44 3.11 -7.20
C GLN A 93 -15.67 2.98 -6.28
N GLU A 94 -16.15 1.76 -6.01
CA GLU A 94 -17.27 1.54 -5.10
C GLU A 94 -16.90 1.90 -3.67
N ALA A 95 -15.69 1.54 -3.24
CA ALA A 95 -15.18 1.92 -1.92
C ALA A 95 -15.02 3.45 -1.81
N LEU A 96 -14.54 4.13 -2.85
CA LEU A 96 -14.45 5.60 -2.87
C LEU A 96 -15.83 6.24 -2.73
N ASN A 97 -16.81 5.82 -3.53
CA ASN A 97 -18.17 6.36 -3.46
C ASN A 97 -18.78 6.23 -2.05
N LYS A 98 -18.43 5.16 -1.32
CA LYS A 98 -18.92 4.91 0.04
C LYS A 98 -18.17 5.69 1.11
N TYR A 99 -16.85 5.86 0.97
CA TYR A 99 -15.98 6.29 2.07
C TYR A 99 -15.31 7.66 1.91
N GLU A 100 -15.32 8.26 0.72
CA GLU A 100 -14.59 9.51 0.44
C GLU A 100 -14.99 10.66 1.38
N SER A 101 -16.28 10.78 1.69
CA SER A 101 -16.80 11.82 2.58
C SER A 101 -16.19 11.77 3.98
N PHE A 102 -15.94 10.57 4.52
CA PHE A 102 -15.29 10.38 5.81
C PHE A 102 -13.80 10.71 5.77
N ALA A 103 -13.14 10.49 4.63
CA ALA A 103 -11.71 10.71 4.48
C ALA A 103 -11.33 12.14 4.09
N SER A 104 -12.27 12.91 3.52
CA SER A 104 -12.02 14.23 2.93
C SER A 104 -11.39 15.28 3.85
N GLN A 105 -11.60 15.15 5.18
CA GLN A 105 -11.08 16.07 6.19
C GLN A 105 -9.83 15.55 6.90
N LEU A 106 -9.39 14.32 6.59
CA LEU A 106 -8.23 13.72 7.23
C LEU A 106 -6.92 14.19 6.57
N PRO A 107 -5.84 14.39 7.33
CA PRO A 107 -4.58 14.86 6.79
C PRO A 107 -3.90 13.79 5.92
N GLY A 108 -2.98 14.22 5.05
CA GLY A 108 -2.11 13.32 4.29
C GLY A 108 -2.68 12.94 2.93
N TYR A 109 -2.50 11.68 2.54
CA TYR A 109 -2.92 11.19 1.22
C TYR A 109 -4.44 11.13 1.07
N SER A 110 -4.94 11.38 -0.16
CA SER A 110 -6.34 11.16 -0.51
C SER A 110 -6.70 9.68 -0.42
N LEU A 111 -7.97 9.38 -0.12
CA LEU A 111 -8.45 8.00 -0.08
C LEU A 111 -8.28 7.32 -1.44
N GLU A 112 -8.55 8.05 -2.54
CA GLU A 112 -8.29 7.58 -3.92
C GLU A 112 -6.86 7.05 -4.10
N TYR A 113 -5.85 7.82 -3.67
CA TYR A 113 -4.46 7.39 -3.79
C TYR A 113 -4.15 6.19 -2.90
N ILE A 114 -4.67 6.18 -1.66
CA ILE A 114 -4.50 5.07 -0.72
C ILE A 114 -5.07 3.78 -1.29
N LEU A 115 -6.31 3.78 -1.77
CA LEU A 115 -7.01 2.57 -2.21
C LEU A 115 -6.41 1.99 -3.49
N TYR A 116 -6.18 2.81 -4.53
CA TYR A 116 -5.56 2.30 -5.75
C TYR A 116 -4.10 1.87 -5.51
N GLY A 117 -3.35 2.63 -4.72
CA GLY A 117 -1.97 2.32 -4.39
C GLY A 117 -1.84 1.00 -3.61
N LEU A 118 -2.64 0.84 -2.55
CA LEU A 118 -2.65 -0.38 -1.76
C LEU A 118 -3.21 -1.57 -2.52
N ASN A 119 -4.25 -1.42 -3.33
CA ASN A 119 -4.82 -2.54 -4.09
C ASN A 119 -3.73 -3.31 -4.86
N TRP A 120 -2.90 -2.57 -5.60
CA TRP A 120 -1.80 -3.15 -6.36
C TRP A 120 -0.60 -3.56 -5.52
N ILE A 121 -0.28 -2.85 -4.43
CA ILE A 121 0.80 -3.29 -3.53
C ILE A 121 0.44 -4.61 -2.85
N LEU A 122 -0.79 -4.76 -2.35
CA LEU A 122 -1.23 -6.00 -1.71
C LEU A 122 -1.25 -7.16 -2.72
N GLU A 123 -1.74 -6.92 -3.94
CA GLU A 123 -1.61 -7.90 -5.05
C GLU A 123 -0.14 -8.28 -5.31
N GLN A 124 0.77 -7.29 -5.32
CA GLN A 124 2.20 -7.54 -5.50
C GLN A 124 2.78 -8.41 -4.36
N GLU A 125 2.38 -8.18 -3.11
CA GLU A 125 2.80 -9.00 -1.97
C GLU A 125 2.33 -10.45 -2.10
N ASP A 126 1.09 -10.67 -2.55
CA ASP A 126 0.52 -12.00 -2.78
C ASP A 126 1.21 -12.76 -3.91
N VAL A 127 1.45 -12.08 -5.05
CA VAL A 127 2.19 -12.66 -6.18
C VAL A 127 3.59 -13.11 -5.78
N ASN A 128 4.24 -12.34 -4.89
CA ASN A 128 5.62 -12.55 -4.49
C ASN A 128 5.79 -13.40 -3.22
N PHE A 129 4.69 -13.90 -2.66
CA PHE A 129 4.68 -14.65 -1.42
C PHE A 129 5.16 -16.09 -1.63
N ALA A 130 6.20 -16.48 -0.89
CA ALA A 130 6.77 -17.83 -0.94
C ALA A 130 6.46 -18.66 0.32
N GLY A 131 5.64 -18.12 1.24
CA GLY A 131 5.38 -18.70 2.56
C GLY A 131 5.90 -17.83 3.69
N ARG A 132 5.48 -18.17 4.92
CA ARG A 132 5.94 -17.58 6.17
C ARG A 132 5.97 -18.65 7.27
N PRO A 133 6.80 -18.49 8.32
CA PRO A 133 6.77 -19.37 9.50
C PRO A 133 5.40 -19.41 10.19
N GLU A 134 5.01 -20.55 10.75
CA GLU A 134 3.69 -20.73 11.41
C GLU A 134 3.49 -19.83 12.63
N ASN A 135 4.53 -19.59 13.42
CA ASN A 135 4.45 -18.64 14.54
C ASN A 135 4.10 -17.24 14.05
N ARG A 136 4.65 -16.81 12.91
CA ARG A 136 4.31 -15.52 12.29
C ARG A 136 2.87 -15.48 11.77
N GLN A 137 2.37 -16.59 11.24
CA GLN A 137 0.97 -16.66 10.83
C GLN A 137 0.03 -16.52 12.03
N ARG A 138 0.31 -17.23 13.14
CA ARG A 138 -0.49 -17.12 14.37
C ARG A 138 -0.53 -15.70 14.93
N GLU A 139 0.61 -15.00 14.98
CA GLU A 139 0.67 -13.60 15.41
C GLU A 139 -0.24 -12.69 14.55
N ILE A 140 -0.24 -12.90 13.23
CA ILE A 140 -1.08 -12.15 12.29
C ILE A 140 -2.57 -12.44 12.54
N ASP A 141 -2.92 -13.72 12.72
CA ASP A 141 -4.29 -14.16 12.96
C ASP A 141 -4.85 -13.57 14.27
N GLU A 142 -4.04 -13.52 15.33
CA GLU A 142 -4.41 -12.86 16.60
C GLU A 142 -4.67 -11.36 16.44
N ILE A 143 -3.86 -10.67 15.64
CA ILE A 143 -4.06 -9.23 15.34
C ILE A 143 -5.37 -9.02 14.60
N PHE A 144 -5.66 -9.86 13.60
CA PHE A 144 -6.91 -9.79 12.85
C PHE A 144 -8.14 -10.10 13.70
N GLN A 145 -8.04 -11.09 14.59
CA GLN A 145 -9.10 -11.40 15.55
C GLN A 145 -9.44 -10.18 16.43
N LYS A 146 -8.42 -9.49 16.95
CA LYS A 146 -8.61 -8.26 17.76
C LYS A 146 -9.29 -7.13 16.98
N CYS A 147 -9.09 -7.08 15.66
CA CYS A 147 -9.71 -6.09 14.78
C CYS A 147 -11.05 -6.56 14.17
N GLY A 148 -11.48 -7.79 14.45
CA GLY A 148 -12.68 -8.37 13.83
C GLY A 148 -12.56 -8.57 12.32
N ILE A 149 -11.34 -8.67 11.78
CA ILE A 149 -11.08 -8.82 10.35
C ILE A 149 -10.88 -10.30 10.04
N LYS A 150 -11.50 -10.77 8.95
CA LYS A 150 -11.24 -12.09 8.39
C LYS A 150 -10.42 -11.93 7.12
N PRO A 151 -9.30 -12.63 6.94
CA PRO A 151 -8.55 -12.56 5.69
C PRO A 151 -9.33 -13.19 4.52
N PRO A 152 -9.33 -12.56 3.34
CA PRO A 152 -9.87 -13.18 2.13
C PRO A 152 -9.02 -14.39 1.69
N PRO A 153 -9.64 -15.39 1.04
CA PRO A 153 -8.91 -16.53 0.50
C PRO A 153 -7.90 -16.06 -0.57
N ASN A 154 -6.79 -16.79 -0.71
CA ASN A 154 -5.73 -16.51 -1.70
C ASN A 154 -5.00 -15.16 -1.54
N ARG A 155 -5.13 -14.49 -0.39
CA ARG A 155 -4.49 -13.20 -0.09
C ARG A 155 -3.48 -13.32 1.05
N THR A 156 -2.79 -14.47 1.13
CA THR A 156 -1.93 -14.81 2.27
C THR A 156 -0.70 -13.91 2.36
N GLY A 157 -0.12 -13.46 1.24
CA GLY A 157 1.07 -12.62 1.24
C GLY A 157 0.82 -11.25 1.85
N SER A 158 -0.28 -10.62 1.44
CA SER A 158 -0.71 -9.28 1.85
C SER A 158 -1.19 -9.20 3.30
N GLN A 159 -1.46 -10.33 3.96
CA GLN A 159 -1.86 -10.35 5.37
C GLN A 159 -0.86 -9.64 6.31
N LEU A 160 0.45 -9.74 6.04
CA LEU A 160 1.43 -9.01 6.85
C LEU A 160 1.28 -7.50 6.72
N ALA A 161 1.06 -7.01 5.49
CA ALA A 161 0.86 -5.59 5.28
C ALA A 161 -0.44 -5.11 5.96
N MET A 162 -1.51 -5.90 5.89
CA MET A 162 -2.78 -5.61 6.55
C MET A 162 -2.68 -5.63 8.08
N SER A 163 -1.89 -6.52 8.66
CA SER A 163 -1.69 -6.56 10.12
C SER A 163 -0.98 -5.31 10.65
N LEU A 164 -0.17 -4.62 9.84
CA LEU A 164 0.41 -3.33 10.22
C LEU A 164 -0.65 -2.24 10.41
N PHE A 165 -1.63 -2.16 9.52
CA PHE A 165 -2.76 -1.24 9.68
C PHE A 165 -3.60 -1.58 10.90
N CYS A 166 -3.83 -2.88 11.14
CA CYS A 166 -4.53 -3.37 12.31
C CYS A 166 -3.81 -2.99 13.61
N ASN A 167 -2.48 -3.17 13.67
CA ASN A 167 -1.68 -2.75 14.82
C ASN A 167 -1.84 -1.25 15.10
N VAL A 168 -1.78 -0.41 14.05
CA VAL A 168 -1.99 1.03 14.19
C VAL A 168 -3.40 1.35 14.68
N ALA A 169 -4.43 0.67 14.16
CA ALA A 169 -5.81 0.84 14.63
C ALA A 169 -5.99 0.45 16.10
N LEU A 170 -5.24 -0.56 16.57
CA LEU A 170 -5.15 -0.98 17.97
C LEU A 170 -4.32 -0.02 18.84
N GLY A 171 -3.79 1.08 18.28
CA GLY A 171 -3.06 2.11 19.00
C GLY A 171 -1.54 1.97 19.00
N LEU A 172 -0.99 1.05 18.21
CA LEU A 172 0.46 0.86 18.12
C LEU A 172 1.11 1.91 17.22
N HIS A 173 2.28 2.42 17.60
CA HIS A 173 3.04 3.31 16.75
C HIS A 173 3.57 2.55 15.51
N PRO A 174 3.58 3.14 14.29
CA PRO A 174 4.01 2.46 13.06
C PRO A 174 5.41 1.87 13.12
N VAL A 175 6.36 2.59 13.72
CA VAL A 175 7.75 2.10 13.88
C VAL A 175 7.78 0.82 14.70
N GLU A 176 7.00 0.75 15.77
CA GLU A 176 6.90 -0.45 16.60
C GLU A 176 6.23 -1.59 15.83
N ALA A 177 5.17 -1.30 15.06
CA ALA A 177 4.54 -2.30 14.18
C ALA A 177 5.53 -2.87 13.15
N PHE A 178 6.39 -2.03 12.55
CA PHE A 178 7.39 -2.47 11.57
C PHE A 178 8.49 -3.32 12.21
N ILE A 179 9.00 -2.92 13.38
CA ILE A 179 9.98 -3.70 14.14
C ILE A 179 9.41 -5.08 14.48
N ARG A 180 8.17 -5.14 15.02
CA ARG A 180 7.51 -6.42 15.33
C ARG A 180 7.35 -7.31 14.10
N ALA A 181 7.01 -6.72 12.95
CA ALA A 181 6.90 -7.43 11.68
C ALA A 181 8.24 -7.87 11.07
N ASN A 182 9.39 -7.53 11.69
CA ASN A 182 10.73 -7.71 11.13
C ASN A 182 10.86 -7.12 9.71
N LEU A 183 10.16 -6.00 9.48
CA LEU A 183 10.30 -5.22 8.27
C LEU A 183 11.46 -4.27 8.52
N ASP A 184 12.64 -4.67 8.05
CA ASP A 184 13.90 -3.97 8.23
C ASP A 184 13.73 -2.44 8.10
N VAL A 185 13.82 -1.76 9.23
CA VAL A 185 14.20 -0.34 9.32
C VAL A 185 15.71 -0.26 9.52
N LEU A 186 16.46 -1.29 9.10
CA LEU A 186 17.90 -1.16 9.03
C LEU A 186 18.22 -0.06 8.02
N PRO A 187 18.95 0.99 8.42
CA PRO A 187 19.48 1.94 7.46
C PRO A 187 20.19 1.13 6.40
N VAL A 188 19.87 1.38 5.13
CA VAL A 188 20.71 0.88 4.03
C VAL A 188 22.13 1.26 4.42
N LYS A 189 22.98 0.26 4.72
CA LYS A 189 24.42 0.50 4.70
C LYS A 189 24.67 0.98 3.29
N ARG A 190 24.73 2.30 3.10
CA ARG A 190 25.40 2.85 1.93
C ARG A 190 26.74 2.16 1.99
N ALA A 191 27.01 1.26 1.04
CA ALA A 191 28.37 0.93 0.73
C ALA A 191 29.03 2.29 0.50
N ARG A 192 29.80 2.75 1.50
CA ARG A 192 30.74 3.83 1.31
C ARG A 192 31.71 3.24 0.29
N GLY A 193 31.60 3.68 -0.95
CA GLY A 193 32.76 3.62 -1.84
C GLY A 193 33.84 4.56 -1.27
N ALA A 194 35.10 4.23 -1.56
CA ALA A 194 36.33 4.94 -1.17
C ALA A 194 36.64 4.82 0.34
N VAL A 195 37.76 4.26 0.77
CA VAL A 195 39.13 4.25 0.18
C VAL A 195 39.60 2.84 -0.16
#